data_AF-A0A534Q4R1-F1
#
_entry.id   AF-A0A534Q4R1-F1
#
_cell.length_a   1.000
_cell.length_b   1.000
_cell.length_c   1.000
_cell.angle_alpha   90.00
_cell.angle_beta   90.00
_cell.angle_gamma   90.00
#
_symmetry.space_group_name_H-M   'P 1'
#
loop_
_entity.id
_entity.type
_entity.pdbx_description
1 polymer ?
#
loop_
_entity_poly.entity_id
_entity_poly.type
_entity_poly.pdbx_seq_one_letter_code
_entity_poly.pdbx_strand_id
1 'polypeptide(L)'
;DGRFNIVLRGLREFVVQRELRRRAYREAVVIWHAPQAGTLPSGMREGIPALVRLYIERLGQEAGDEGPLSAAADDETFVNFFAHHLDVPPVEKQALLEAATLAERAARLRDVLEFRLEELRLPPGGAPRRTH
;
A
#
# COMPACT_ATOMS: atom_id res chain seq x y z
N ASP A 1 -1.31 31.41 -12.84
CA ASP A 1 -2.10 31.40 -11.58
C ASP A 1 -1.24 31.21 -10.32
N GLY A 2 0.09 31.28 -10.41
CA GLY A 2 0.99 31.10 -9.26
C GLY A 2 1.18 29.64 -8.81
N ARG A 3 0.73 28.65 -9.59
CA ARG A 3 0.90 27.23 -9.26
C ARG A 3 2.16 26.64 -9.90
N PHE A 4 2.71 25.64 -9.22
CA PHE A 4 3.80 24.82 -9.72
C PHE A 4 3.34 23.36 -9.81
N ASN A 5 3.60 22.72 -10.94
CA ASN A 5 3.43 21.27 -11.08
C ASN A 5 4.78 20.61 -10.78
N ILE A 6 4.83 19.84 -9.69
CA ILE A 6 6.06 19.20 -9.23
C ILE A 6 5.90 17.69 -9.38
N VAL A 7 6.81 17.07 -10.11
CA VAL A 7 6.92 15.61 -10.21
C VAL A 7 7.92 15.15 -9.15
N LEU A 8 7.47 14.25 -8.27
CA LEU A 8 8.27 13.74 -7.16
C LEU A 8 8.52 12.25 -7.33
N ARG A 9 9.70 11.81 -6.87
CA ARG A 9 10.04 10.41 -6.70
C ARG A 9 10.29 10.14 -5.22
N GLY A 10 9.54 9.21 -4.64
CA GLY A 10 9.83 8.71 -3.29
C GLY A 10 11.22 8.06 -3.25
N LEU A 11 12.03 8.42 -2.26
CA LEU A 11 13.39 7.87 -2.10
C LEU A 11 13.44 6.82 -1.00
N ARG A 12 12.94 7.16 0.19
CA ARG A 12 12.90 6.30 1.36
C ARG A 12 11.97 6.86 2.42
N GLU A 13 11.47 6.01 3.28
CA GLU A 13 10.73 6.35 4.48
C GLU A 13 11.65 6.96 5.55
N PHE A 14 11.09 7.81 6.39
CA PHE A 14 11.76 8.40 7.53
C PHE A 14 10.78 8.66 8.67
N VAL A 15 11.32 8.81 9.89
CA VAL A 15 10.57 9.28 11.05
C VAL A 15 10.96 10.72 11.36
N VAL A 16 9.97 11.58 11.64
CA VAL A 16 10.20 12.96 12.08
C VAL A 16 10.66 12.95 13.54
N GLN A 17 11.86 13.44 13.80
CA GLN A 17 12.39 13.56 15.17
C GLN A 17 11.93 14.86 15.84
N ARG A 18 12.00 15.98 15.10
CA ARG A 18 11.53 17.30 15.56
C ARG A 18 11.32 18.26 14.40
N GLU A 19 10.46 19.26 14.59
CA GLU A 19 10.26 20.36 13.65
C GLU A 19 11.11 21.58 13.98
N LEU A 20 11.56 22.28 12.94
CA LEU A 20 12.30 23.54 13.01
C LEU A 20 11.36 24.67 12.53
N ARG A 21 10.84 25.48 13.45
CA ARG A 21 9.90 26.59 13.14
C ARG A 21 10.63 27.87 12.71
N ARG A 22 11.48 27.78 11.67
CA ARG A 22 12.38 28.88 11.25
C ARG A 22 11.92 29.62 10.00
N ARG A 23 10.97 29.04 9.26
CA ARG A 23 10.49 29.55 7.97
C ARG A 23 8.97 29.49 7.90
N ALA A 24 8.41 30.09 6.85
CA ALA A 24 6.98 30.02 6.55
C ALA A 24 6.53 28.61 6.11
N TYR A 25 7.48 27.73 5.75
CA TYR A 25 7.25 26.31 5.50
C TYR A 25 7.80 25.46 6.66
N ARG A 26 7.27 24.24 6.80
CA ARG A 26 7.72 23.30 7.83
C ARG A 26 9.08 22.72 7.46
N GLU A 27 10.01 22.79 8.40
CA GLU A 27 11.29 22.10 8.35
C GLU A 27 11.32 21.05 9.46
N ALA A 28 12.03 19.94 9.24
CA ALA A 28 12.15 18.88 10.23
C ALA A 28 13.52 18.22 10.21
N VAL A 29 13.96 17.77 11.38
CA VAL A 29 15.04 16.79 11.51
C VAL A 29 14.41 15.41 11.44
N VAL A 30 14.92 14.57 10.55
CA VAL A 30 14.37 13.23 10.28
C VAL A 30 15.44 12.17 10.48
N ILE A 31 14.99 10.97 10.81
CA ILE A 31 15.82 9.77 10.84
C ILE A 31 15.33 8.87 9.72
N TRP A 32 16.20 8.56 8.77
CA TRP A 32 15.89 7.64 7.68
C TRP A 32 15.71 6.22 8.22
N HIS A 33 14.70 5.51 7.72
CA HIS A 33 14.63 4.08 7.97
C HIS A 33 15.85 3.38 7.35
N ALA A 34 16.29 2.30 8.00
CA ALA A 34 17.23 1.39 7.37
C ALA A 34 16.58 0.80 6.10
N PRO A 35 17.35 0.52 5.03
CA PRO A 35 16.83 -0.22 3.90
C PRO A 35 16.14 -1.50 4.39
N GLN A 36 14.95 -1.78 3.89
CA GLN A 36 14.19 -2.97 4.25
C GLN A 36 14.73 -4.16 3.45
N ALA A 37 15.97 -4.54 3.74
CA ALA A 37 16.55 -5.74 3.17
C ALA A 37 15.85 -6.97 3.75
N GLY A 38 15.28 -7.79 2.87
CA GLY A 38 14.61 -9.01 3.26
C GLY A 38 14.08 -9.74 2.04
N THR A 39 13.91 -11.05 2.18
CA THR A 39 13.20 -11.86 1.19
C THR A 39 11.75 -11.99 1.62
N LEU A 40 10.84 -12.06 0.65
CA LEU A 40 9.46 -12.39 0.97
C LEU A 40 9.36 -13.80 1.57
N PRO A 41 8.45 -14.00 2.53
CA PRO A 41 8.05 -15.34 2.92
C PRO A 41 7.59 -16.16 1.70
N SER A 42 7.84 -17.47 1.74
CA SER A 42 7.48 -18.39 0.67
C SER A 42 5.99 -18.29 0.30
N GLY A 43 5.68 -18.24 -1.00
CA GLY A 43 4.30 -18.18 -1.50
C GLY A 43 3.70 -16.77 -1.56
N MET A 44 4.35 -15.77 -0.96
CA MET A 44 3.81 -14.40 -0.92
C MET A 44 3.96 -13.70 -2.28
N ARG A 45 5.04 -14.01 -3.00
CA ARG A 45 5.33 -13.46 -4.34
C ARG A 45 4.32 -13.94 -5.38
N GLU A 46 3.83 -15.16 -5.24
CA GLU A 46 2.77 -15.72 -6.10
C GLU A 46 1.36 -15.37 -5.60
N GLY A 47 1.17 -15.25 -4.28
CA GLY A 47 -0.13 -15.03 -3.65
C GLY A 47 -0.66 -13.60 -3.81
N ILE A 48 0.18 -12.58 -3.64
CA ILE A 48 -0.24 -11.17 -3.75
C ILE A 48 -0.84 -10.84 -5.13
N PRO A 49 -0.21 -11.20 -6.27
CA PRO A 49 -0.76 -10.90 -7.59
C PRO A 49 -2.08 -11.61 -7.84
N ALA A 50 -2.25 -12.83 -7.31
CA ALA A 50 -3.51 -13.58 -7.41
C ALA A 50 -4.64 -12.87 -6.66
N LEU A 51 -4.38 -12.35 -5.45
CA LEU A 51 -5.36 -11.56 -4.70
C LEU A 51 -5.69 -10.24 -5.39
N VAL A 52 -4.68 -9.56 -5.96
CA VAL A 52 -4.89 -8.29 -6.68
C VAL A 52 -5.74 -8.51 -7.93
N ARG A 53 -5.49 -9.58 -8.71
CA ARG A 53 -6.34 -9.94 -9.86
C ARG A 53 -7.78 -10.14 -9.43
N LEU A 54 -7.98 -10.95 -8.39
CA LEU A 54 -9.33 -11.19 -7.87
C LEU A 54 -9.98 -9.87 -7.41
N TYR A 55 -9.23 -8.98 -6.77
CA TYR A 55 -9.75 -7.67 -6.34
C TYR A 55 -10.21 -6.81 -7.52
N ILE A 56 -9.38 -6.71 -8.57
CA ILE A 56 -9.70 -5.95 -9.79
C ILE A 56 -10.92 -6.55 -10.51
N GLU A 57 -10.97 -7.88 -10.65
CA GLU A 57 -12.11 -8.60 -11.22
C GLU A 57 -13.41 -8.30 -10.47
N ARG A 58 -13.36 -8.27 -9.13
CA ARG A 58 -14.53 -7.96 -8.28
C ARG A 58 -14.97 -6.50 -8.36
N LEU A 59 -14.07 -5.59 -8.72
CA LEU A 59 -14.41 -4.20 -9.01
C LEU A 59 -15.07 -4.04 -10.41
N GLY A 60 -15.17 -5.12 -11.20
CA GLY A 60 -15.70 -5.07 -12.57
C GLY A 60 -14.76 -4.34 -13.54
N GLN A 61 -13.49 -4.23 -13.18
CA GLN A 61 -12.45 -3.64 -14.01
C GLN A 61 -11.73 -4.77 -14.77
N GLU A 62 -11.33 -4.50 -16.01
CA GLU A 62 -10.42 -5.42 -16.70
C GLU A 62 -9.06 -5.37 -16.01
N ALA A 63 -8.56 -6.53 -15.60
CA ALA A 63 -7.16 -6.65 -15.20
C ALA A 63 -6.31 -6.31 -16.43
N GLY A 64 -5.73 -5.11 -16.45
CA GLY A 64 -4.80 -4.70 -17.49
C GLY A 64 -3.61 -5.66 -17.60
N ASP A 65 -2.87 -5.54 -18.70
CA ASP A 65 -1.74 -6.42 -19.03
C ASP A 65 -0.77 -6.61 -17.84
N GLU A 66 -0.42 -7.86 -17.53
CA GLU A 66 0.33 -8.28 -16.34
C GLU A 66 1.81 -7.85 -16.37
N GLY A 67 2.23 -7.16 -17.43
CA GLY A 67 3.60 -6.67 -17.64
C GLY A 67 4.21 -5.92 -16.44
N PRO A 68 3.49 -5.00 -15.76
CA PRO A 68 4.01 -4.32 -14.57
C PRO A 68 4.12 -5.23 -13.33
N LEU A 69 3.25 -6.25 -13.23
CA LEU A 69 3.21 -7.19 -12.10
C LEU A 69 4.40 -8.16 -12.12
N SER A 70 4.86 -8.52 -13.33
CA SER A 70 5.98 -9.43 -13.57
C SER A 70 7.35 -8.72 -13.66
N ALA A 71 7.37 -7.40 -13.91
CA ALA A 71 8.59 -6.62 -14.13
C ALA A 71 9.32 -6.18 -12.84
N ALA A 72 8.77 -6.44 -11.64
CA ALA A 72 9.44 -6.07 -10.40
C ALA A 72 10.70 -6.93 -10.19
N ALA A 73 11.86 -6.29 -10.35
CA ALA A 73 13.18 -6.92 -10.33
C ALA A 73 13.53 -7.53 -8.96
N ASP A 74 13.02 -6.95 -7.88
CA ASP A 74 13.26 -7.38 -6.49
C ASP A 74 11.97 -7.31 -5.66
N ASP A 75 12.00 -7.97 -4.50
CA ASP A 75 10.87 -8.12 -3.59
C ASP A 75 10.40 -6.80 -2.96
N GLU A 76 11.31 -5.86 -2.71
CA GLU A 76 10.96 -4.55 -2.15
C GLU A 76 10.20 -3.72 -3.18
N THR A 77 10.72 -3.64 -4.40
CA THR A 77 10.06 -2.99 -5.54
C THR A 77 8.68 -3.59 -5.80
N PHE A 78 8.56 -4.92 -5.71
CA PHE A 78 7.31 -5.64 -5.88
C PHE A 78 6.24 -5.19 -4.86
N VAL A 79 6.56 -5.24 -3.56
CA VAL A 79 5.59 -4.87 -2.51
C VAL A 79 5.24 -3.39 -2.59
N ASN A 80 6.23 -2.52 -2.83
CA ASN A 80 6.02 -1.08 -2.94
C ASN A 80 5.14 -0.72 -4.13
N PHE A 81 5.30 -1.41 -5.26
CA PHE A 81 4.47 -1.22 -6.44
C PHE A 81 2.98 -1.43 -6.10
N PHE A 82 2.65 -2.56 -5.47
CA PHE A 82 1.26 -2.84 -5.09
C PHE A 82 0.74 -1.91 -4.02
N ALA A 83 1.51 -1.66 -2.96
CA ALA A 83 1.10 -0.75 -1.90
C ALA A 83 0.79 0.67 -2.42
N HIS A 84 1.52 1.11 -3.46
CA HIS A 84 1.29 2.41 -4.09
C HIS A 84 0.02 2.45 -4.95
N HIS A 85 -0.13 1.48 -5.84
CA HIS A 85 -1.18 1.46 -6.86
C HIS A 85 -2.52 0.96 -6.34
N LEU A 86 -2.55 0.26 -5.21
CA LEU A 86 -3.81 -0.19 -4.61
C LEU A 86 -4.65 1.02 -4.20
N ASP A 87 -5.92 1.03 -4.64
CA ASP A 87 -6.88 2.06 -4.29
C ASP A 87 -7.54 1.72 -2.94
N VAL A 88 -6.81 2.04 -1.88
CA VAL A 88 -7.22 1.83 -0.49
C VAL A 88 -7.21 3.15 0.30
N PRO A 89 -8.02 3.26 1.37
CA PRO A 89 -8.07 4.43 2.21
C PRO A 89 -6.70 4.89 2.71
N PRO A 90 -6.48 6.21 2.94
CA PRO A 90 -5.20 6.73 3.42
C PRO A 90 -4.68 6.06 4.70
N VAL A 91 -5.57 5.62 5.59
CA VAL A 91 -5.19 4.92 6.83
C VAL A 91 -4.54 3.56 6.55
N GLU A 92 -5.01 2.81 5.54
CA GLU A 92 -4.41 1.54 5.15
C GLU A 92 -3.06 1.77 4.46
N LYS A 93 -2.96 2.81 3.61
CA LYS A 93 -1.67 3.22 3.03
C LYS A 93 -0.65 3.60 4.10
N GLN A 94 -1.08 4.31 5.13
CA GLN A 94 -0.23 4.66 6.27
C GLN A 94 0.23 3.42 7.03
N ALA A 95 -0.68 2.46 7.29
CA ALA A 95 -0.34 1.21 7.94
C ALA A 95 0.68 0.37 7.14
N LEU A 96 0.62 0.40 5.80
CA LEU A 96 1.63 -0.25 4.95
C LEU A 96 2.99 0.46 5.04
N LEU A 97 2.98 1.80 5.04
CA LEU A 97 4.20 2.61 5.13
C LEU A 97 4.94 2.38 6.44
N GLU A 98 4.20 2.27 7.54
CA GLU A 98 4.72 2.10 8.91
C GLU A 98 5.17 0.67 9.25
N ALA A 99 5.12 -0.27 8.31
CA ALA A 99 5.65 -1.61 8.53
C ALA A 99 7.17 -1.56 8.74
N ALA A 100 7.67 -2.26 9.77
CA ALA A 100 9.07 -2.22 10.16
C ALA A 100 9.95 -3.07 9.21
N THR A 101 9.36 -4.08 8.57
CA THR A 101 10.06 -5.00 7.67
C THR A 101 9.27 -5.24 6.39
N LEU A 102 9.97 -5.69 5.34
CA LEU A 102 9.34 -6.05 4.07
C LEU A 102 8.32 -7.19 4.22
N ALA A 103 8.64 -8.21 5.02
CA ALA A 103 7.74 -9.32 5.29
C ALA A 103 6.47 -8.88 6.02
N GLU A 104 6.60 -7.97 6.99
CA GLU A 104 5.46 -7.38 7.68
C GLU A 104 4.60 -6.52 6.74
N ARG A 105 5.23 -5.69 5.90
CA ARG A 105 4.54 -4.87 4.90
C ARG A 105 3.73 -5.75 3.95
N ALA A 106 4.33 -6.84 3.47
CA ALA A 106 3.71 -7.74 2.53
C ALA A 106 2.58 -8.58 3.17
N ALA A 107 2.73 -8.97 4.45
CA ALA A 107 1.64 -9.56 5.21
C ALA A 107 0.46 -8.59 5.39
N ARG A 108 0.72 -7.34 5.78
CA ARG A 108 -0.31 -6.30 5.89
C ARG A 108 -1.00 -6.04 4.56
N LEU A 109 -0.25 -6.01 3.45
CA LEU A 109 -0.81 -5.85 2.11
C LEU A 109 -1.77 -6.98 1.76
N ARG A 110 -1.39 -8.23 2.05
CA ARG A 110 -2.27 -9.38 1.87
C ARG A 110 -3.55 -9.25 2.70
N ASP A 111 -3.41 -8.93 3.99
CA ASP A 111 -4.55 -8.84 4.91
C ASP A 111 -5.53 -7.72 4.47
N VAL A 112 -5.00 -6.58 3.99
CA VAL A 112 -5.80 -5.51 3.39
C VAL A 112 -6.57 -6.02 2.17
N LEU A 113 -5.90 -6.69 1.23
CA LEU A 113 -6.56 -7.24 0.03
C LEU A 113 -7.67 -8.24 0.38
N GLU A 114 -7.41 -9.14 1.33
CA GLU A 114 -8.39 -10.13 1.79
C GLU A 114 -9.61 -9.46 2.43
N PHE A 115 -9.40 -8.46 3.29
CA PHE A 115 -10.49 -7.71 3.90
C PHE A 115 -11.35 -7.00 2.85
N ARG A 116 -10.72 -6.28 1.91
CA ARG A 116 -11.42 -5.56 0.85
C ARG A 116 -12.19 -6.50 -0.08
N LEU A 117 -11.64 -7.67 -0.37
CA LEU A 117 -12.32 -8.72 -1.13
C LEU A 117 -13.56 -9.24 -0.40
N GLU A 118 -13.50 -9.38 0.92
CA GLU A 118 -14.65 -9.79 1.73
C GLU A 118 -15.70 -8.67 1.78
N GLU A 119 -15.31 -7.41 1.94
CA GLU A 119 -16.24 -6.28 1.86
C GLU A 119 -17.00 -6.22 0.53
N LEU A 120 -16.33 -6.53 -0.59
CA LEU A 120 -16.97 -6.62 -1.91
C LEU A 120 -17.92 -7.82 -2.05
N ARG A 121 -17.81 -8.85 -1.21
CA ARG A 121 -18.75 -9.98 -1.17
C ARG A 121 -20.01 -9.65 -0.39
N LEU A 122 -19.92 -8.80 0.63
CA LEU A 122 -21.07 -8.38 1.41
C LEU A 122 -21.95 -7.41 0.58
N PRO A 123 -23.25 -7.67 0.42
CA PRO A 123 -24.14 -6.69 -0.19
C PRO A 123 -24.18 -5.42 0.67
N PRO A 124 -24.25 -4.23 0.06
CA PRO A 124 -24.36 -2.98 0.82
C PRO A 124 -25.69 -2.99 1.60
N GLY A 125 -25.62 -3.17 2.93
CA GLY A 125 -26.78 -3.05 3.81
C GLY A 125 -27.22 -4.31 4.59
N GLY A 126 -26.30 -5.19 4.99
CA GLY A 126 -26.58 -6.24 5.98
C GLY A 126 -26.82 -5.69 7.40
N ALA A 127 -27.83 -4.85 7.60
CA ALA A 127 -28.30 -4.54 8.95
C ALA A 127 -28.95 -5.80 9.56
N PRO A 128 -28.63 -6.19 10.81
CA PRO A 128 -29.27 -7.32 11.45
C PRO A 128 -30.76 -7.00 11.59
N ARG A 129 -31.60 -7.76 10.87
CA ARG A 129 -33.04 -7.80 11.10
C ARG A 129 -33.24 -8.26 12.54
N ARG A 130 -33.49 -7.32 13.45
CA ARG A 130 -33.99 -7.61 14.79
C ARG A 130 -35.33 -8.31 14.63
N THR A 131 -35.34 -9.62 14.77
CA THR A 131 -36.55 -10.39 15.02
C THR A 131 -37.02 -10.09 16.43
N HIS A 132 -38.30 -9.77 16.53
CA HIS A 132 -39.06 -9.46 17.74
C HIS A 132 -38.95 -10.52 18.84
#